data_AF-A0A1G2YC94-F1
#
_entry.id   AF-A0A1G2YC94-F1
#
_cell.length_a   1.000
_cell.length_b   1.000
_cell.length_c   1.000
_cell.angle_alpha   90.00
_cell.angle_beta   90.00
_cell.angle_gamma   90.00
#
_symmetry.space_group_name_H-M   'P 1'
#
loop_
_entity.id
_entity.type
_entity.pdbx_description
1 polymer ?
#
loop_
_entity_poly.entity_id
_entity_poly.type
_entity_poly.pdbx_seq_one_letter_code
_entity_poly.pdbx_strand_id
1 'polypeptide(L)'
;MGNTTEKDGNNSDVKKLDKKVVDYVAGLSAEHKMLIVLKKQLYGGKWEPMYQDLKNRLTGQPYIFKLANRINDDIERIEQMMQFEKQNNADLCDYIDTIE
;
A
#
# COMPACT_ATOMS: atom_id res chain seq x y z
N MET A 1 47.88 -9.34 4.39
CA MET A 1 47.03 -8.27 3.82
C MET A 1 45.61 -8.80 3.76
N GLY A 2 44.64 -8.01 4.25
CA GLY A 2 43.26 -8.43 4.46
C GLY A 2 42.50 -8.72 3.15
N ASN A 3 41.58 -9.69 3.25
CA ASN A 3 40.65 -10.05 2.18
C ASN A 3 39.58 -8.98 2.04
N THR A 4 39.43 -8.42 0.84
CA THR A 4 38.26 -7.64 0.45
C THR A 4 37.39 -8.54 -0.43
N THR A 5 36.37 -9.17 0.14
CA THR A 5 35.23 -9.68 -0.62
C THR A 5 34.06 -8.73 -0.38
N GLU A 6 33.98 -7.71 -1.22
CA GLU A 6 32.84 -6.80 -1.31
C GLU A 6 31.65 -7.53 -1.94
N LYS A 7 30.48 -7.31 -1.35
CA LYS A 7 29.21 -7.99 -1.63
C LYS A 7 28.62 -7.53 -2.96
N ASP A 8 28.56 -8.42 -3.94
CA ASP A 8 27.75 -8.30 -5.17
C ASP A 8 26.24 -8.64 -4.97
N GLY A 9 25.78 -8.82 -3.73
CA GLY A 9 24.42 -9.30 -3.44
C GLY A 9 23.28 -8.27 -3.57
N ASN A 10 23.57 -6.98 -3.74
CA ASN A 10 22.56 -5.94 -3.47
C ASN A 10 21.64 -5.60 -4.67
N ASN A 11 22.11 -5.72 -5.91
CA ASN A 11 21.36 -5.25 -7.09
C ASN A 11 20.30 -6.26 -7.57
N SER A 12 20.57 -7.55 -7.43
CA SER A 12 19.65 -8.62 -7.82
C SER A 12 18.44 -8.70 -6.88
N ASP A 13 18.64 -8.49 -5.59
CA ASP A 13 17.58 -8.59 -4.58
C ASP A 13 16.61 -7.41 -4.65
N VAL A 14 17.12 -6.19 -4.88
CA VAL A 14 16.29 -4.99 -5.10
C VAL A 14 15.42 -5.16 -6.35
N LYS A 15 16.01 -5.57 -7.49
CA LYS A 15 15.23 -5.82 -8.72
C LYS A 15 14.16 -6.89 -8.54
N LYS A 16 14.42 -7.92 -7.72
CA LYS A 16 13.46 -8.97 -7.43
C LYS A 16 12.32 -8.48 -6.54
N LEU A 17 12.63 -7.63 -5.56
CA LEU A 17 11.63 -6.99 -4.70
C LEU A 17 10.71 -6.07 -5.53
N ASP A 18 11.29 -5.17 -6.33
CA ASP A 18 10.54 -4.25 -7.19
C ASP A 18 9.62 -5.04 -8.12
N LYS A 19 10.14 -6.10 -8.76
CA LYS A 19 9.31 -6.97 -9.60
C LYS A 19 8.14 -7.59 -8.83
N LYS A 20 8.38 -8.07 -7.62
CA LYS A 20 7.32 -8.67 -6.78
C LYS A 20 6.24 -7.65 -6.42
N VAL A 21 6.62 -6.41 -6.11
CA VAL A 21 5.68 -5.33 -5.79
C VAL A 21 4.90 -4.91 -7.04
N VAL A 22 5.57 -4.76 -8.18
CA VAL A 22 4.93 -4.46 -9.48
C VAL A 22 3.92 -5.53 -9.86
N ASP A 23 4.28 -6.81 -9.77
CA ASP A 23 3.38 -7.92 -10.09
C ASP A 23 2.16 -7.95 -9.14
N TYR A 24 2.37 -7.64 -7.85
CA TYR A 24 1.28 -7.51 -6.88
C TYR A 24 0.32 -6.37 -7.23
N VAL A 25 0.85 -5.17 -7.49
CA VAL A 25 0.05 -3.99 -7.87
C VAL A 25 -0.69 -4.22 -9.18
N ALA A 26 -0.07 -4.88 -10.15
CA ALA A 26 -0.73 -5.23 -11.42
C ALA A 26 -1.98 -6.09 -11.19
N GLY A 27 -1.92 -7.03 -10.25
CA GLY A 27 -3.03 -7.93 -9.88
C GLY A 27 -4.11 -7.32 -8.99
N LEU A 28 -3.91 -6.10 -8.46
CA LEU A 28 -4.90 -5.43 -7.62
C LEU A 28 -6.13 -4.99 -8.42
N SER A 29 -7.31 -5.15 -7.82
CA SER A 29 -8.57 -4.64 -8.40
C SER A 29 -8.59 -3.11 -8.44
N ALA A 30 -9.55 -2.54 -9.19
CA ALA A 30 -9.73 -1.09 -9.24
C ALA A 30 -10.01 -0.49 -7.85
N GLU A 31 -10.76 -1.19 -7.00
CA GLU A 31 -11.04 -0.75 -5.63
C GLU A 31 -9.77 -0.68 -4.77
N HIS A 32 -8.90 -1.68 -4.85
CA HIS A 32 -7.61 -1.66 -4.14
C HIS A 32 -6.74 -0.50 -4.63
N LYS A 33 -6.61 -0.34 -5.95
CA LYS A 33 -5.84 0.74 -6.57
C LYS A 33 -6.36 2.12 -6.15
N MET A 34 -7.69 2.29 -6.12
CA MET A 34 -8.31 3.51 -5.65
C MET A 34 -7.98 3.80 -4.17
N LEU A 35 -7.97 2.78 -3.30
CA LEU A 35 -7.58 2.96 -1.89
C LEU A 35 -6.13 3.44 -1.75
N ILE A 36 -5.20 2.93 -2.58
CA ILE A 36 -3.79 3.39 -2.59
C ILE A 36 -3.71 4.84 -3.05
N VAL A 37 -4.45 5.23 -4.08
CA VAL A 37 -4.51 6.64 -4.54
C VAL A 37 -5.05 7.55 -3.46
N LEU A 38 -6.13 7.16 -2.78
CA LEU A 38 -6.71 7.93 -1.67
C LEU A 38 -5.75 8.04 -0.48
N LYS A 39 -5.04 6.96 -0.13
CA LYS A 39 -3.96 6.98 0.87
C LYS A 39 -2.94 8.08 0.53
N LYS A 40 -2.47 8.12 -0.73
CA LYS A 40 -1.48 9.11 -1.21
C LYS A 40 -2.02 10.53 -1.16
N GLN A 41 -3.24 10.76 -1.64
CA GLN A 41 -3.81 12.10 -1.81
C GLN A 41 -4.38 12.71 -0.52
N LEU A 42 -5.04 11.91 0.32
CA LEU A 42 -5.81 12.42 1.47
C LEU A 42 -5.14 12.16 2.81
N TYR A 43 -4.29 11.13 2.90
CA TYR A 43 -3.72 10.66 4.17
C TYR A 43 -2.20 10.74 4.23
N GLY A 44 -1.59 11.47 3.29
CA GLY A 44 -0.15 11.69 3.27
C GLY A 44 0.66 10.39 3.14
N GLY A 45 0.13 9.40 2.43
CA GLY A 45 0.81 8.12 2.23
C GLY A 45 0.73 7.18 3.43
N LYS A 46 -0.23 7.35 4.36
CA LYS A 46 -0.34 6.49 5.56
C LYS A 46 -1.66 5.74 5.62
N TRP A 47 -1.61 4.45 5.95
CA TRP A 47 -2.80 3.62 6.10
C TRP A 47 -3.56 3.88 7.40
N GLU A 48 -2.86 4.08 8.53
CA GLU A 48 -3.50 4.20 9.85
C GLU A 48 -4.58 5.29 9.90
N PRO A 49 -4.35 6.52 9.42
CA PRO A 49 -5.38 7.55 9.41
C PRO A 49 -6.59 7.18 8.54
N MET A 50 -6.36 6.54 7.39
CA MET A 50 -7.43 6.10 6.47
C MET A 50 -8.26 4.98 7.08
N TYR A 51 -7.60 3.99 7.68
CA TYR A 51 -8.23 2.87 8.37
C TYR A 51 -9.09 3.35 9.55
N GLN A 52 -8.58 4.31 10.32
CA GLN A 52 -9.35 4.92 11.42
C GLN A 52 -10.58 5.67 10.90
N ASP A 53 -10.48 6.37 9.76
CA ASP A 53 -11.60 7.07 9.14
C ASP A 53 -12.73 6.10 8.73
N LEU A 54 -12.38 4.94 8.16
CA LEU A 54 -13.35 3.89 7.84
C LEU A 54 -14.02 3.30 9.08
N LYS A 55 -13.26 3.09 10.18
CA LYS A 55 -13.82 2.65 11.47
C LYS A 55 -14.74 3.69 12.11
N ASN A 56 -14.37 4.96 12.04
CA ASN A 56 -15.22 6.07 12.49
C ASN A 56 -16.56 6.06 11.75
N ARG A 57 -16.53 5.84 10.43
CA ARG A 57 -17.74 5.74 9.62
C ARG A 57 -18.66 4.59 10.03
N LEU A 58 -18.12 3.43 10.40
CA LEU A 58 -18.92 2.30 10.91
C LEU A 58 -19.66 2.63 12.22
N THR A 59 -19.07 3.51 13.03
CA THR A 59 -19.59 3.90 14.36
C THR A 59 -20.38 5.21 14.34
N GLY A 60 -20.64 5.76 13.16
CA GLY A 60 -21.37 7.02 13.00
C GLY A 60 -20.59 8.27 13.44
N GLN A 61 -19.28 8.15 13.62
CA GLN A 61 -18.40 9.28 13.93
C GLN A 61 -18.08 10.10 12.67
N PRO A 62 -17.67 11.37 12.80
CA PRO A 62 -17.20 12.18 11.67
C PRO A 62 -16.05 11.50 10.90
N TYR A 63 -16.07 11.64 9.58
CA TYR A 63 -15.11 11.04 8.66
C TYR A 63 -14.79 11.98 7.49
N ILE A 64 -13.66 11.76 6.81
CA ILE A 64 -13.10 12.66 5.80
C ILE A 64 -13.70 12.42 4.41
N PHE A 65 -13.97 11.16 4.01
CA PHE A 65 -14.51 10.86 2.68
C PHE A 65 -15.51 9.68 2.67
N LYS A 66 -16.34 9.61 1.62
CA LYS A 66 -17.33 8.54 1.44
C LYS A 66 -17.00 7.67 0.21
N LEU A 67 -16.46 6.47 0.45
CA LEU A 67 -16.52 5.38 -0.53
C LEU A 67 -17.92 4.77 -0.60
N ALA A 68 -18.24 4.03 -1.66
CA ALA A 68 -19.51 3.32 -1.84
C ALA A 68 -19.87 2.42 -0.62
N ASN A 69 -21.03 1.76 -0.64
CA ASN A 69 -21.55 0.97 0.49
C ASN A 69 -20.78 -0.36 0.74
N ARG A 70 -19.45 -0.31 0.89
CA ARG A 70 -18.55 -1.47 1.02
C ARG A 70 -17.41 -1.24 2.03
N ILE A 71 -17.72 -0.58 3.14
CA ILE A 71 -16.72 -0.16 4.14
C ILE A 71 -15.94 -1.36 4.71
N ASN A 72 -16.63 -2.47 5.03
CA ASN A 72 -15.99 -3.67 5.58
C ASN A 72 -15.00 -4.28 4.58
N ASP A 73 -15.39 -4.42 3.31
CA ASP A 73 -14.49 -4.90 2.26
C ASP A 73 -13.26 -3.98 2.13
N ASP A 74 -13.45 -2.66 2.16
CA ASP A 74 -12.35 -1.71 2.04
C ASP A 74 -11.39 -1.79 3.26
N ILE A 75 -11.90 -2.07 4.45
CA ILE A 75 -11.10 -2.37 5.66
C ILE A 75 -10.26 -3.63 5.43
N GLU A 76 -10.85 -4.72 4.95
CA GLU A 76 -10.13 -5.97 4.67
C GLU A 76 -9.04 -5.78 3.60
N ARG A 77 -9.34 -5.02 2.54
CA ARG A 77 -8.36 -4.68 1.49
C ARG A 77 -7.17 -3.90 2.06
N ILE A 78 -7.44 -2.90 2.91
CA ILE A 78 -6.38 -2.11 3.56
C ILE A 78 -5.51 -3.01 4.44
N GLU A 79 -6.11 -3.90 5.23
CA GLU A 79 -5.36 -4.83 6.09
C GLU A 79 -4.44 -5.74 5.27
N GLN A 80 -4.93 -6.29 4.15
CA GLN A 80 -4.12 -7.11 3.24
C GLN A 80 -2.94 -6.33 2.65
N MET A 81 -3.19 -5.10 2.17
CA MET A 81 -2.15 -4.24 1.59
C MET A 81 -1.14 -3.77 2.63
N MET A 82 -1.56 -3.42 3.85
CA MET A 82 -0.68 -3.07 4.97
C MET A 82 0.26 -4.23 5.32
N GLN A 83 -0.27 -5.45 5.39
CA GLN A 83 0.57 -6.62 5.65
C GLN A 83 1.56 -6.87 4.51
N PHE A 84 1.14 -6.68 3.25
CA PHE A 84 2.03 -6.80 2.11
C PHE A 84 3.17 -5.77 2.15
N GLU A 85 2.85 -4.48 2.40
CA GLU A 85 3.86 -3.41 2.54
C GLU A 85 4.86 -3.74 3.64
N LYS A 86 4.37 -4.17 4.81
CA LYS A 86 5.22 -4.54 5.95
C LYS A 86 6.14 -5.73 5.64
N GLN A 87 5.63 -6.77 4.98
CA GLN A 87 6.41 -7.97 4.64
C GLN A 87 7.50 -7.70 3.60
N ASN A 88 7.27 -6.72 2.73
CA ASN A 88 8.17 -6.41 1.61
C ASN A 88 8.97 -5.14 1.83
N ASN A 89 8.75 -4.41 2.94
CA ASN A 89 9.35 -3.11 3.22
C ASN A 89 9.23 -2.14 2.01
N ALA A 90 8.01 -2.05 1.47
CA ALA A 90 7.69 -1.26 0.29
C ALA A 90 6.45 -0.37 0.56
N ASP A 91 6.34 0.76 -0.14
CA ASP A 91 5.13 1.58 -0.17
C ASP A 91 4.45 1.41 -1.53
N LEU A 92 3.21 0.92 -1.56
CA LEU A 92 2.46 0.72 -2.81
C LEU A 92 2.16 2.05 -3.52
N CYS A 93 2.24 3.19 -2.83
CA CYS A 93 2.05 4.52 -3.42
C CYS A 93 3.14 4.88 -4.46
N ASP A 94 4.31 4.22 -4.39
CA ASP A 94 5.42 4.42 -5.31
C ASP A 94 5.24 3.65 -6.62
N TYR A 95 4.29 2.72 -6.67
CA TYR A 95 4.06 1.79 -7.78
C TYR A 95 2.73 2.03 -8.48
N ILE A 96 2.02 3.10 -8.12
CA ILE A 96 0.78 3.52 -8.76
C ILE A 96 0.93 4.93 -9.33
N ASP A 97 0.68 5.05 -10.63
CA ASP A 97 0.44 6.35 -11.25
C ASP A 97 -0.95 6.81 -10.84
N THR A 98 -1.07 8.06 -10.39
CA THR A 98 -2.36 8.67 -10.06
C THR A 98 -3.31 8.45 -11.23
N ILE A 99 -4.47 7.84 -10.97
CA ILE A 99 -5.50 7.55 -11.98
C ILE A 99 -5.81 8.85 -12.73
N GLU A 100 -5.54 8.87 -14.05
CA GLU A 100 -5.96 9.94 -14.97
C GLU A 100 -7.49 9.94 -15.16
#